data_AF-F3QVP2-F1
#
_entry.id   AF-F3QVP2-F1
#
_cell.length_a   1.000
_cell.length_b   1.000
_cell.length_c   1.000
_cell.angle_alpha   90.00
_cell.angle_beta   90.00
_cell.angle_gamma   90.00
#
_symmetry.space_group_name_H-M   'P 1'
#
loop_
_entity.id
_entity.type
_entity.pdbx_description
1 polymer ?
#
loop_
_entity_poly.entity_id
_entity_poly.type
_entity_poly.pdbx_seq_one_letter_code
_entity_poly.pdbx_strand_id
1 'polypeptide(L)'
;MMMNTVCLLSTTYFGPVQYYAKLYAYPEVWMEAHEHYVKQTYRNRCLIASPSGVQALTVPVVKPGTDKCLMKDIRISDHGNWRHLHWNALETAYRNSPFFEYYADDFLPFYTQKWDFLFDFNEAIRAKVCELIDLHPKVLPTASYGVINGMNSVDSAVGYVEYAVDDFREKISPKVPSAMDKGFVSNSYYQVFREKHGFLPNLSVVDLLFNMGPEAVLVLRDSVI
;
A
#
# COMPACT_ATOMS: atom_id res chain seq x y z
N MET A 1 1.47 -13.94 24.78
CA MET A 1 2.43 -12.99 24.19
C MET A 1 1.62 -11.74 23.90
N MET A 2 1.98 -10.57 24.45
CA MET A 2 1.24 -9.34 24.11
C MET A 2 1.41 -9.10 22.61
N MET A 3 0.31 -8.99 21.87
CA MET A 3 0.34 -8.54 20.49
C MET A 3 0.71 -7.06 20.50
N ASN A 4 1.67 -6.69 19.67
CA ASN A 4 2.06 -5.30 19.47
C ASN A 4 0.85 -4.51 18.98
N THR A 5 0.57 -3.36 19.58
CA THR A 5 -0.63 -2.56 19.27
C THR A 5 -0.36 -1.46 18.25
N VAL A 6 0.91 -1.24 17.91
CA VAL A 6 1.36 -0.19 17.00
C VAL A 6 2.21 -0.81 15.89
N CYS A 7 1.97 -0.41 14.65
CA CYS A 7 2.91 -0.70 13.56
C CYS A 7 3.39 0.56 12.84
N LEU A 8 4.59 0.48 12.29
CA LEU A 8 5.22 1.51 11.46
C LEU A 8 5.31 1.00 10.01
N LEU A 9 4.74 1.76 9.08
CA LEU A 9 4.70 1.44 7.66
C LEU A 9 5.27 2.59 6.82
N SER A 10 5.83 2.26 5.67
CA SER A 10 6.12 3.22 4.61
C SER A 10 4.86 3.56 3.83
N THR A 11 4.79 4.75 3.24
CA THR A 11 3.73 5.09 2.28
C THR A 11 3.78 4.17 1.05
N THR A 12 2.64 3.90 0.41
CA THR A 12 2.55 3.01 -0.77
C THR A 12 1.59 3.54 -1.84
N TYR A 13 1.98 3.41 -3.11
CA TYR A 13 1.06 3.58 -4.24
C TYR A 13 0.29 2.28 -4.39
N PHE A 14 -1.02 2.29 -4.05
CA PHE A 14 -1.87 1.09 -3.95
C PHE A 14 -1.14 -0.12 -3.35
N GLY A 15 -0.82 -0.02 -2.06
CA GLY A 15 -0.11 -1.06 -1.32
C GLY A 15 -0.69 -2.46 -1.52
N PRO A 16 0.14 -3.50 -1.33
CA PRO A 16 -0.28 -4.88 -1.51
C PRO A 16 -1.28 -5.32 -0.42
N VAL A 17 -1.98 -6.44 -0.62
CA VAL A 17 -2.91 -7.02 0.38
C VAL A 17 -2.26 -7.13 1.77
N GLN A 18 -0.98 -7.53 1.85
CA GLN A 18 -0.20 -7.56 3.09
C GLN A 18 -0.20 -6.23 3.85
N TYR A 19 -0.06 -5.10 3.13
CA TYR A 19 -0.05 -3.77 3.74
C TYR A 19 -1.41 -3.45 4.37
N TYR A 20 -2.50 -3.73 3.66
CA TYR A 20 -3.86 -3.50 4.16
C TYR A 20 -4.27 -4.50 5.26
N ALA A 21 -3.70 -5.71 5.26
CA ALA A 21 -3.86 -6.64 6.39
C ALA A 21 -3.21 -6.10 7.67
N LYS A 22 -2.10 -5.34 7.58
CA LYS A 22 -1.54 -4.63 8.74
C LYS A 22 -2.40 -3.44 9.16
N LEU A 23 -2.98 -2.70 8.22
CA LEU A 23 -3.99 -1.68 8.56
C LEU A 23 -5.21 -2.27 9.28
N TYR A 24 -5.62 -3.49 8.91
CA TYR A 24 -6.68 -4.21 9.59
C TYR A 24 -6.27 -4.71 11.00
N ALA A 25 -5.06 -5.25 11.13
CA ALA A 25 -4.63 -5.92 12.35
C ALA A 25 -4.24 -4.98 13.50
N TYR A 26 -3.75 -3.78 13.20
CA TYR A 26 -3.17 -2.90 14.21
C TYR A 26 -4.14 -1.76 14.60
N PRO A 27 -4.43 -1.59 15.91
CA PRO A 27 -5.25 -0.48 16.40
C PRO A 27 -4.71 0.91 16.03
N GLU A 28 -3.37 1.06 15.99
CA GLU A 28 -2.69 2.30 15.65
C GLU A 28 -1.58 2.04 14.64
N VAL A 29 -1.53 2.87 13.60
CA VAL A 29 -0.59 2.74 12.49
C VAL A 29 0.10 4.07 12.27
N TRP A 30 1.43 4.02 12.19
CA TRP A 30 2.25 5.18 11.86
C TRP A 30 2.75 5.09 10.42
N MET A 31 2.52 6.15 9.64
CA MET A 31 3.08 6.33 8.32
C MET A 31 4.40 7.10 8.40
N GLU A 32 5.48 6.44 8.00
CA GLU A 32 6.80 7.05 7.93
C GLU A 32 6.87 8.06 6.77
N ALA A 33 7.05 9.33 7.12
CA ALA A 33 7.12 10.45 6.19
C ALA A 33 8.55 11.00 6.02
N HIS A 34 9.44 10.69 6.96
CA HIS A 34 10.78 11.25 7.11
C HIS A 34 11.90 10.27 6.78
N GLU A 35 11.57 9.10 6.23
CA GLU A 35 12.57 8.24 5.60
C GLU A 35 13.07 8.81 4.27
N HIS A 36 14.23 8.35 3.83
CA HIS A 36 14.68 8.64 2.47
C HIS A 36 13.89 7.81 1.46
N TYR A 37 13.63 8.40 0.30
CA TYR A 37 12.93 7.71 -0.77
C TYR A 37 13.73 6.54 -1.34
N VAL A 38 13.11 5.35 -1.36
CA VAL A 38 13.70 4.13 -1.91
C VAL A 38 13.04 3.76 -3.24
N LYS A 39 13.82 3.80 -4.32
CA LYS A 39 13.38 3.42 -5.67
C LYS A 39 13.03 1.93 -5.77
N GLN A 40 12.15 1.61 -6.73
CA GLN A 40 11.70 0.23 -7.02
C GLN A 40 11.05 -0.46 -5.83
N THR A 41 10.36 0.30 -4.97
CA THR A 41 9.58 -0.20 -3.84
C THR A 41 8.11 0.16 -4.01
N TYR A 42 7.25 -0.31 -3.09
CA TYR A 42 5.83 0.02 -3.14
C TYR A 42 5.52 1.51 -2.95
N ARG A 43 6.49 2.34 -2.54
CA ARG A 43 6.35 3.80 -2.39
C ARG A 43 5.84 4.47 -3.67
N ASN A 44 6.24 3.99 -4.84
CA ASN A 44 5.80 4.54 -6.12
C ASN A 44 5.40 3.47 -7.15
N ARG A 45 5.26 2.20 -6.73
CA ARG A 45 4.96 1.07 -7.62
C ARG A 45 3.90 0.17 -7.00
N CYS A 46 2.96 -0.31 -7.80
CA CYS A 46 2.04 -1.36 -7.39
C CYS A 46 2.10 -2.54 -8.37
N LEU A 47 1.59 -3.69 -7.96
CA LEU A 47 1.47 -4.89 -8.80
C LEU A 47 -0.01 -5.21 -8.98
N ILE A 48 -0.46 -5.35 -10.23
CA ILE A 48 -1.83 -5.70 -10.59
C ILE A 48 -1.84 -6.99 -11.40
N ALA A 49 -2.98 -7.68 -11.43
CA ALA A 49 -3.20 -8.73 -12.42
C ALA A 49 -3.45 -8.10 -13.79
N SER A 50 -3.07 -8.80 -14.85
CA SER A 50 -3.33 -8.40 -16.24
C SER A 50 -3.57 -9.64 -17.09
N PRO A 51 -4.09 -9.49 -18.33
CA PRO A 51 -4.21 -10.61 -19.25
C PRO A 51 -2.88 -11.37 -19.46
N SER A 52 -1.74 -10.71 -19.30
CA SER A 52 -0.39 -11.28 -19.48
C SER A 52 0.29 -11.70 -18.18
N GLY A 53 -0.42 -11.72 -17.05
CA GLY A 53 0.11 -12.06 -15.73
C GLY A 53 0.32 -10.81 -14.88
N VAL A 54 1.29 -10.83 -13.98
CA VAL A 54 1.53 -9.69 -13.07
C VAL A 54 2.11 -8.51 -13.84
N GLN A 55 1.44 -7.35 -13.76
CA GLN A 55 1.91 -6.09 -14.34
C GLN A 55 2.26 -5.10 -13.22
N ALA A 56 3.36 -4.39 -13.38
CA ALA A 56 3.73 -3.30 -12.49
C ALA A 56 3.29 -1.94 -13.05
N LEU A 57 2.65 -1.14 -12.21
CA LEU A 57 2.39 0.28 -12.49
C LEU A 57 3.31 1.12 -11.62
N THR A 58 3.99 2.11 -12.19
CA THR A 58 5.00 2.91 -11.48
C THR A 58 4.75 4.39 -11.69
N VAL A 59 4.44 5.11 -10.62
CA VAL A 59 4.30 6.57 -10.62
C VAL A 59 5.68 7.17 -10.83
N PRO A 60 5.90 7.93 -11.93
CA PRO A 60 7.17 8.58 -12.16
C PRO A 60 7.35 9.74 -11.19
N VAL A 61 8.57 9.89 -10.68
CA VAL A 61 8.93 10.95 -9.74
C VAL A 61 9.99 11.84 -10.36
N VAL A 62 10.01 13.12 -9.98
CA VAL A 62 11.10 14.02 -10.35
C VAL A 62 12.39 13.48 -9.73
N LYS A 63 13.48 13.46 -10.51
CA LYS A 63 14.78 13.01 -10.00
C LYS A 63 15.16 13.89 -8.80
N PRO A 64 15.31 13.30 -7.59
CA PRO A 64 15.71 14.08 -6.43
C PRO A 64 17.12 14.66 -6.62
N GLY A 65 17.37 15.84 -6.05
CA GLY A 65 18.69 16.48 -6.11
C GLY A 65 19.77 15.70 -5.33
N THR A 66 19.36 14.89 -4.35
CA THR A 66 20.24 14.01 -3.56
C THR A 66 19.56 12.67 -3.31
N ASP A 67 20.34 11.62 -3.05
CA ASP A 67 19.81 10.29 -2.66
C ASP A 67 19.20 10.26 -1.25
N LYS A 68 19.27 11.39 -0.51
CA LYS A 68 18.71 11.55 0.85
C LYS A 68 17.43 12.38 0.88
N CYS A 69 16.75 12.53 -0.27
CA CYS A 69 15.49 13.23 -0.31
C CYS A 69 14.42 12.49 0.50
N LEU A 70 13.76 13.21 1.40
CA LEU A 70 12.74 12.66 2.28
C LEU A 70 11.51 12.26 1.48
N MET A 71 10.84 11.19 1.91
CA MET A 71 9.67 10.63 1.26
C MET A 71 8.55 11.67 1.08
N LYS A 72 8.29 12.50 2.09
CA LYS A 72 7.33 13.61 2.02
C LYS A 72 7.65 14.68 0.97
N ASP A 73 8.92 14.85 0.60
CA ASP A 73 9.38 15.88 -0.33
C ASP A 73 9.47 15.37 -1.78
N ILE A 74 9.19 14.08 -2.02
CA ILE A 74 9.24 13.49 -3.36
C ILE A 74 8.09 14.01 -4.21
N ARG A 75 8.45 14.67 -5.31
CA ARG A 75 7.48 15.21 -6.26
C ARG A 75 7.14 14.23 -7.37
N ILE A 76 5.87 14.19 -7.74
CA ILE A 76 5.41 13.41 -8.90
C ILE A 76 5.84 14.12 -10.18
N SER A 77 6.28 13.33 -11.16
CA SER A 77 6.58 13.82 -12.50
C SER A 77 5.35 13.70 -13.40
N ASP A 78 5.14 14.69 -14.27
CA ASP A 78 4.10 14.64 -15.31
C ASP A 78 4.59 13.95 -16.61
N HIS A 79 5.80 13.38 -16.62
CA HIS A 79 6.34 12.70 -17.80
C HIS A 79 5.61 11.40 -18.13
N GLY A 80 5.63 11.05 -19.43
CA GLY A 80 5.21 9.74 -19.92
C GLY A 80 3.70 9.49 -19.91
N ASN A 81 2.87 10.51 -19.69
CA ASN A 81 1.40 10.38 -19.64
C ASN A 81 0.93 9.24 -18.71
N TRP A 82 1.65 9.04 -17.61
CA TRP A 82 1.50 7.87 -16.75
C TRP A 82 0.09 7.73 -16.17
N ARG A 83 -0.62 8.84 -15.94
CA ARG A 83 -1.99 8.80 -15.42
C ARG A 83 -2.95 8.10 -16.37
N HIS A 84 -2.91 8.47 -17.64
CA HIS A 84 -3.70 7.82 -18.69
C HIS A 84 -3.28 6.35 -18.86
N LEU A 85 -1.97 6.06 -18.85
CA LEU A 85 -1.47 4.70 -18.98
C LEU A 85 -1.91 3.80 -17.80
N HIS A 86 -1.85 4.31 -16.57
CA HIS A 86 -2.27 3.59 -15.38
C HIS A 86 -3.79 3.35 -15.38
N TRP A 87 -4.59 4.37 -15.71
CA TRP A 87 -6.04 4.24 -15.80
C TRP A 87 -6.44 3.18 -16.84
N ASN A 88 -5.89 3.25 -18.05
CA ASN A 88 -6.16 2.26 -19.09
C ASN A 88 -5.71 0.85 -18.67
N ALA A 89 -4.62 0.73 -17.92
CA ALA A 89 -4.14 -0.56 -17.42
C ALA A 89 -5.13 -1.15 -16.40
N LEU A 90 -5.65 -0.35 -15.47
CA LEU A 90 -6.68 -0.79 -14.52
C LEU A 90 -7.97 -1.18 -15.25
N GLU A 91 -8.42 -0.35 -16.18
CA GLU A 91 -9.62 -0.61 -16.97
C GLU A 91 -9.47 -1.90 -17.80
N THR A 92 -8.34 -2.11 -18.46
CA THR A 92 -8.07 -3.34 -19.22
C THR A 92 -7.99 -4.56 -18.32
N ALA A 93 -7.38 -4.43 -17.14
CA ALA A 93 -7.22 -5.52 -16.20
C ALA A 93 -8.54 -5.93 -15.55
N TYR A 94 -9.38 -4.97 -15.17
CA TYR A 94 -10.46 -5.20 -14.23
C TYR A 94 -11.85 -4.88 -14.76
N ARG A 95 -12.03 -4.40 -16.00
CA ARG A 95 -13.38 -4.15 -16.55
C ARG A 95 -14.34 -5.32 -16.38
N ASN A 96 -13.85 -6.55 -16.51
CA ASN A 96 -14.65 -7.78 -16.36
C ASN A 96 -14.65 -8.36 -14.93
N SER A 97 -14.06 -7.66 -13.96
CA SER A 97 -14.15 -8.03 -12.55
C SER A 97 -15.49 -7.59 -11.97
N PRO A 98 -16.03 -8.29 -10.95
CA PRO A 98 -17.37 -8.03 -10.43
C PRO A 98 -17.64 -6.60 -9.96
N PHE A 99 -16.63 -5.86 -9.48
CA PHE A 99 -16.82 -4.55 -8.83
C PHE A 99 -16.10 -3.38 -9.50
N PHE A 100 -15.40 -3.57 -10.63
CA PHE A 100 -14.68 -2.45 -11.26
C PHE A 100 -15.60 -1.30 -11.64
N GLU A 101 -16.70 -1.57 -12.36
CA GLU A 101 -17.63 -0.50 -12.79
C GLU A 101 -18.24 0.25 -11.60
N TYR A 102 -18.44 -0.43 -10.46
CA TYR A 102 -18.97 0.17 -9.25
C TYR A 102 -18.01 1.18 -8.62
N TYR A 103 -16.70 0.90 -8.64
CA TYR A 103 -15.68 1.75 -8.01
C TYR A 103 -14.89 2.64 -8.98
N ALA A 104 -15.11 2.51 -10.30
CA ALA A 104 -14.32 3.21 -11.31
C ALA A 104 -14.28 4.73 -11.07
N ASP A 105 -15.44 5.33 -10.80
CA ASP A 105 -15.59 6.77 -10.58
C ASP A 105 -14.90 7.26 -9.30
N ASP A 106 -14.74 6.40 -8.28
CA ASP A 106 -13.97 6.72 -7.06
C ASP A 106 -12.47 6.81 -7.33
N PHE A 107 -11.95 6.02 -8.27
CA PHE A 107 -10.52 5.98 -8.60
C PHE A 107 -10.11 6.95 -9.70
N LEU A 108 -11.02 7.30 -10.61
CA LEU A 108 -10.74 8.19 -11.74
C LEU A 108 -10.12 9.55 -11.33
N PRO A 109 -10.52 10.21 -10.23
CA PRO A 109 -9.91 11.46 -9.76
C PRO A 109 -8.40 11.39 -9.53
N PHE A 110 -7.85 10.25 -9.12
CA PHE A 110 -6.40 10.07 -8.94
C PHE A 110 -5.60 10.17 -10.25
N TYR A 111 -6.29 9.98 -11.38
CA TYR A 111 -5.69 10.00 -12.72
C TYR A 111 -6.08 11.23 -13.54
N THR A 112 -7.11 11.98 -13.12
CA THR A 112 -7.54 13.21 -13.82
C THR A 112 -7.04 14.47 -13.11
N GLN A 113 -6.74 14.40 -11.82
CA GLN A 113 -6.23 15.53 -11.05
C GLN A 113 -4.69 15.54 -10.99
N LYS A 114 -4.14 16.74 -10.77
CA LYS A 114 -2.70 16.91 -10.53
C LYS A 114 -2.40 16.76 -9.04
N TRP A 115 -1.32 16.05 -8.76
CA TRP A 115 -0.78 15.83 -7.41
C TRP A 115 0.69 16.24 -7.42
N ASP A 116 1.10 17.07 -6.47
CA ASP A 116 2.46 17.60 -6.42
C ASP A 116 3.42 16.63 -5.70
N PHE A 117 3.00 16.06 -4.58
CA PHE A 117 3.82 15.19 -3.74
C PHE A 117 3.31 13.75 -3.74
N LEU A 118 4.25 12.80 -3.80
CA LEU A 118 3.95 11.37 -3.83
C LEU A 118 3.37 10.87 -2.49
N PHE A 119 3.83 11.42 -1.37
CA PHE A 119 3.30 11.06 -0.05
C PHE A 119 1.82 11.42 0.07
N ASP A 120 1.43 12.65 -0.30
CA ASP A 120 0.05 13.12 -0.27
C ASP A 120 -0.85 12.31 -1.21
N PHE A 121 -0.35 12.01 -2.41
CA PHE A 121 -1.06 11.17 -3.38
C PHE A 121 -1.36 9.77 -2.84
N ASN A 122 -0.34 9.13 -2.26
CA ASN A 122 -0.48 7.81 -1.67
C ASN A 122 -1.39 7.81 -0.43
N GLU A 123 -1.33 8.85 0.40
CA GLU A 123 -2.19 8.98 1.57
C GLU A 123 -3.66 9.14 1.16
N ALA A 124 -3.94 9.95 0.13
CA ALA A 124 -5.29 10.09 -0.42
C ALA A 124 -5.80 8.77 -1.02
N ILE A 125 -4.95 8.02 -1.72
CA ILE A 125 -5.26 6.66 -2.20
C ILE A 125 -5.58 5.73 -1.02
N ARG A 126 -4.72 5.70 0.00
CA ARG A 126 -4.88 4.83 1.17
C ARG A 126 -6.21 5.13 1.87
N ALA A 127 -6.50 6.42 2.11
CA ALA A 127 -7.73 6.86 2.73
C ALA A 127 -8.96 6.44 1.91
N LYS A 128 -8.96 6.67 0.59
CA LYS A 128 -10.07 6.26 -0.28
C LYS A 128 -10.25 4.75 -0.30
N VAL A 129 -9.17 3.96 -0.42
CA VAL A 129 -9.31 2.50 -0.39
C VAL A 129 -9.84 2.02 0.96
N CYS A 130 -9.39 2.60 2.07
CA CYS A 130 -9.93 2.27 3.39
C CYS A 130 -11.42 2.58 3.48
N GLU A 131 -11.85 3.75 2.99
CA GLU A 131 -13.27 4.13 2.90
C GLU A 131 -14.09 3.10 2.09
N LEU A 132 -13.62 2.70 0.90
CA LEU A 132 -14.35 1.78 0.02
C LEU A 132 -14.42 0.34 0.55
N ILE A 133 -13.46 -0.08 1.38
CA ILE A 133 -13.44 -1.39 2.06
C ILE A 133 -14.21 -1.34 3.39
N ASP A 134 -14.61 -0.16 3.86
CA ASP A 134 -15.15 0.09 5.21
C ASP A 134 -14.13 -0.26 6.33
N LEU A 135 -12.86 0.12 6.10
CA LEU A 135 -11.75 0.00 7.04
C LEU A 135 -11.48 1.36 7.71
N HIS A 136 -11.46 1.39 9.06
CA HIS A 136 -11.27 2.63 9.83
C HIS A 136 -10.01 2.59 10.73
N PRO A 137 -8.79 2.47 10.16
CA PRO A 137 -7.58 2.40 10.96
C PRO A 137 -7.21 3.79 11.50
N LYS A 138 -6.70 3.86 12.74
CA LYS A 138 -6.08 5.09 13.25
C LYS A 138 -4.69 5.25 12.64
N VAL A 139 -4.61 6.08 11.59
CA VAL A 139 -3.35 6.34 10.87
C VAL A 139 -2.81 7.72 11.23
N LEU A 140 -1.54 7.78 11.61
CA LEU A 140 -0.83 9.01 11.97
C LEU A 140 0.49 9.12 11.18
N PRO A 141 0.88 10.30 10.67
CA PRO A 141 2.21 10.47 10.12
C PRO A 141 3.25 10.64 11.23
N THR A 142 4.46 10.11 11.02
CA THR A 142 5.62 10.39 11.88
C THR A 142 5.98 11.88 11.87
N ALA A 143 6.38 12.44 13.01
CA ALA A 143 6.89 13.82 13.11
C ALA A 143 8.37 13.94 12.75
N SER A 144 9.14 12.86 12.93
CA SER A 144 10.53 12.70 12.54
C SER A 144 10.83 11.22 12.32
N TYR A 145 11.96 10.92 11.67
CA TYR A 145 12.30 9.56 11.25
C TYR A 145 12.24 8.56 12.40
N GLY A 146 11.40 7.53 12.28
CA GLY A 146 11.23 6.48 13.27
C GLY A 146 10.60 6.92 14.59
N VAL A 147 10.20 8.18 14.78
CA VAL A 147 9.62 8.65 16.04
C VAL A 147 8.12 8.42 16.08
N ILE A 148 7.68 7.67 17.10
CA ILE A 148 6.30 7.27 17.38
C ILE A 148 5.97 7.74 18.79
N ASN A 149 4.94 8.59 18.94
CA ASN A 149 4.55 9.18 20.23
C ASN A 149 5.72 9.83 21.02
N GLY A 150 6.72 10.39 20.33
CA GLY A 150 7.89 11.02 20.94
C GLY A 150 9.03 10.05 21.31
N MET A 151 8.92 8.76 20.97
CA MET A 151 9.94 7.73 21.20
C MET A 151 10.49 7.21 19.86
N ASN A 152 11.80 6.99 19.74
CA ASN A 152 12.36 6.35 18.54
C ASN A 152 12.00 4.87 18.52
N SER A 153 11.45 4.38 17.40
CA SER A 153 11.19 2.96 17.14
C SER A 153 12.46 2.09 17.13
N VAL A 154 13.63 2.72 17.07
CA VAL A 154 14.96 2.08 17.04
C VAL A 154 15.56 1.93 18.44
N ASP A 155 15.10 2.70 19.44
CA ASP A 155 15.64 2.73 20.80
C ASP A 155 15.05 1.59 21.66
N SER A 156 15.26 0.36 21.21
CA SER A 156 14.97 -0.87 21.99
C SER A 156 15.96 -1.13 23.13
N ALA A 157 16.98 -0.29 23.28
CA ALA A 157 18.10 -0.48 24.22
C ALA A 157 18.06 0.40 25.49
N VAL A 158 17.08 1.31 25.63
CA VAL A 158 16.92 2.13 26.84
C VAL A 158 15.54 1.85 27.44
N GLY A 159 15.54 1.47 28.71
CA GLY A 159 14.43 0.80 29.39
C GLY A 159 13.04 1.39 29.20
N TYR A 160 12.06 0.48 29.15
CA TYR A 160 10.61 0.70 29.15
C TYR A 160 10.04 1.35 27.88
N VAL A 161 10.05 0.61 26.77
CA VAL A 161 9.08 0.87 25.70
C VAL A 161 7.72 0.35 26.17
N GLU A 162 6.80 1.24 26.52
CA GLU A 162 5.42 0.87 26.91
C GLU A 162 4.59 0.36 25.70
N TYR A 163 5.08 0.59 24.47
CA TYR A 163 4.48 0.15 23.22
C TYR A 163 5.47 -0.66 22.40
N ALA A 164 5.22 -1.96 22.24
CA ALA A 164 5.96 -2.74 21.27
C ALA A 164 5.49 -2.36 19.86
N VAL A 165 6.43 -1.91 19.01
CA VAL A 165 6.17 -1.44 17.65
C VAL A 165 6.69 -2.47 16.65
N ASP A 166 5.83 -2.92 15.74
CA ASP A 166 6.28 -3.67 14.58
C ASP A 166 6.65 -2.74 13.42
N ASP A 167 7.94 -2.70 13.07
CA ASP A 167 8.43 -1.97 11.90
C ASP A 167 8.37 -2.85 10.64
N PHE A 168 7.62 -2.40 9.65
CA PHE A 168 7.40 -3.09 8.37
C PHE A 168 7.97 -2.35 7.16
N ARG A 169 8.63 -1.20 7.34
CA ARG A 169 9.13 -0.34 6.24
C ARG A 169 10.01 -1.09 5.23
N GLU A 170 10.86 -1.98 5.74
CA GLU A 170 11.74 -2.82 4.93
C GLU A 170 11.23 -4.26 4.73
N LYS A 171 10.15 -4.65 5.43
CA LYS A 171 9.55 -5.99 5.34
C LYS A 171 8.52 -6.08 4.20
N ILE A 172 7.82 -4.99 3.90
CA ILE A 172 6.81 -4.92 2.84
C ILE A 172 7.44 -4.25 1.62
N SER A 173 8.02 -5.07 0.74
CA SER A 173 8.75 -4.60 -0.44
C SER A 173 8.61 -5.61 -1.58
N PRO A 174 8.59 -5.19 -2.86
CA PRO A 174 8.56 -6.12 -4.00
C PRO A 174 9.77 -7.07 -4.04
N LYS A 175 10.82 -6.76 -3.27
CA LYS A 175 12.07 -7.53 -3.17
C LYS A 175 12.05 -8.57 -2.03
N VAL A 176 11.05 -8.52 -1.16
CA VAL A 176 10.91 -9.41 -0.01
C VAL A 176 9.67 -10.26 -0.21
N PRO A 177 9.80 -11.60 -0.31
CA PRO A 177 8.65 -12.48 -0.42
C PRO A 177 7.71 -12.29 0.79
N SER A 178 6.41 -12.10 0.53
CA SER A 178 5.43 -11.89 1.61
C SER A 178 5.32 -13.06 2.59
N ALA A 179 5.67 -14.27 2.15
CA ALA A 179 5.75 -15.46 3.00
C ALA A 179 6.80 -15.37 4.14
N MET A 180 7.71 -14.39 4.10
CA MET A 180 8.66 -14.12 5.19
C MET A 180 8.02 -13.39 6.37
N ASP A 181 6.85 -12.76 6.18
CA ASP A 181 6.07 -12.12 7.23
C ASP A 181 5.21 -13.16 7.96
N LYS A 182 5.64 -13.54 9.16
CA LYS A 182 4.97 -14.58 9.96
C LYS A 182 3.57 -14.19 10.45
N GLY A 183 3.24 -12.89 10.44
CA GLY A 183 1.91 -12.38 10.80
C GLY A 183 1.06 -12.10 9.58
N PHE A 184 1.37 -12.68 8.42
CA PHE A 184 0.62 -12.53 7.19
C PHE A 184 0.56 -13.84 6.41
N VAL A 185 -0.62 -14.16 5.88
CA VAL A 185 -0.81 -15.21 4.87
C VAL A 185 -1.58 -14.64 3.69
N SER A 186 -1.13 -14.94 2.47
CA SER A 186 -1.87 -14.54 1.28
C SER A 186 -3.03 -15.52 1.05
N ASN A 187 -4.18 -15.26 1.65
CA ASN A 187 -5.37 -16.05 1.39
C ASN A 187 -5.88 -15.87 -0.03
N SER A 188 -6.33 -16.97 -0.62
CA SER A 188 -6.88 -16.96 -1.97
C SER A 188 -8.28 -16.35 -1.96
N TYR A 189 -8.52 -15.47 -2.93
CA TYR A 189 -9.83 -14.86 -3.19
C TYR A 189 -10.17 -15.00 -4.69
N TYR A 190 -11.34 -14.52 -5.09
CA TYR A 190 -11.70 -14.50 -6.50
C TYR A 190 -10.78 -13.53 -7.25
N GLN A 191 -10.25 -13.93 -8.41
CA GLN A 191 -9.47 -13.06 -9.28
C GLN A 191 -9.92 -13.29 -10.72
N VAL A 192 -10.23 -12.22 -11.45
CA VAL A 192 -10.74 -12.28 -12.82
C VAL A 192 -9.86 -13.10 -13.78
N PHE A 193 -8.54 -13.17 -13.55
CA PHE A 193 -7.61 -13.96 -14.36
C PHE A 193 -7.18 -15.29 -13.72
N ARG A 194 -7.88 -15.75 -12.68
CA ARG A 194 -7.51 -16.96 -11.92
C ARG A 194 -7.47 -18.21 -12.79
N GLU A 195 -8.39 -18.36 -13.75
CA GLU A 195 -8.40 -19.52 -14.65
C GLU A 195 -7.15 -19.59 -15.54
N LYS A 196 -6.56 -18.44 -15.87
CA LYS A 196 -5.41 -18.35 -16.77
C LYS A 196 -4.07 -18.48 -16.03
N HIS A 197 -3.94 -17.81 -14.90
CA HIS A 197 -2.65 -17.66 -14.20
C HIS A 197 -2.61 -18.35 -12.83
N GLY A 198 -3.70 -19.00 -12.42
CA GLY A 198 -3.89 -19.40 -11.03
C GLY A 198 -4.10 -18.20 -10.12
N PHE A 199 -4.04 -18.44 -8.81
CA PHE A 199 -4.10 -17.35 -7.82
C PHE A 199 -2.76 -16.61 -7.79
N LEU A 200 -2.81 -15.29 -7.95
CA LEU A 200 -1.67 -14.40 -7.87
C LEU A 200 -1.64 -13.77 -6.47
N PRO A 201 -0.73 -14.20 -5.58
CA PRO A 201 -0.72 -13.75 -4.19
C PRO A 201 -0.22 -12.32 -4.04
N ASN A 202 -0.71 -11.63 -3.00
CA ASN A 202 -0.21 -10.34 -2.53
C ASN A 202 -0.09 -9.25 -3.61
N LEU A 203 -1.06 -9.20 -4.53
CA LEU A 203 -1.23 -8.08 -5.45
C LEU A 203 -1.64 -6.81 -4.70
N SER A 204 -1.68 -5.70 -5.43
CA SER A 204 -2.23 -4.43 -4.98
C SER A 204 -3.64 -4.60 -4.41
N VAL A 205 -3.98 -3.83 -3.40
CA VAL A 205 -5.33 -3.77 -2.83
C VAL A 205 -6.43 -3.50 -3.86
N VAL A 206 -6.14 -2.85 -4.99
CA VAL A 206 -7.15 -2.62 -6.04
C VAL A 206 -7.51 -3.92 -6.76
N ASP A 207 -6.60 -4.87 -6.86
CA ASP A 207 -6.92 -6.23 -7.33
C ASP A 207 -7.95 -6.86 -6.39
N LEU A 208 -7.71 -6.78 -5.08
CA LEU A 208 -8.62 -7.30 -4.08
C LEU A 208 -9.98 -6.59 -4.15
N LEU A 209 -10.00 -5.26 -4.14
CA LEU A 209 -11.23 -4.47 -4.11
C LEU A 209 -12.07 -4.67 -5.38
N PHE A 210 -11.48 -4.64 -6.58
CA PHE A 210 -12.26 -4.81 -7.81
C PHE A 210 -12.81 -6.22 -7.98
N ASN A 211 -12.16 -7.23 -7.38
CA ASN A 211 -12.65 -8.59 -7.44
C ASN A 211 -13.63 -8.98 -6.32
N MET A 212 -13.45 -8.44 -5.11
CA MET A 212 -14.21 -8.84 -3.91
C MET A 212 -15.15 -7.76 -3.37
N GLY A 213 -14.95 -6.50 -3.76
CA GLY A 213 -15.77 -5.38 -3.31
C GLY A 213 -15.89 -5.30 -1.78
N PRO A 214 -17.11 -5.21 -1.22
CA PRO A 214 -17.31 -5.18 0.23
C PRO A 214 -16.73 -6.37 0.99
N GLU A 215 -16.57 -7.53 0.34
CA GLU A 215 -15.97 -8.72 0.96
C GLU A 215 -14.44 -8.65 1.07
N ALA A 216 -13.80 -7.62 0.50
CA ALA A 216 -12.36 -7.41 0.63
C ALA A 216 -11.90 -7.42 2.10
N VAL A 217 -12.70 -6.86 3.02
CA VAL A 217 -12.40 -6.84 4.45
C VAL A 217 -12.28 -8.24 5.07
N LEU A 218 -13.05 -9.21 4.57
CA LEU A 218 -12.98 -10.61 5.03
C LEU A 218 -11.65 -11.24 4.64
N VAL A 219 -11.19 -10.97 3.41
CA VAL A 219 -9.87 -11.43 2.94
C VAL A 219 -8.76 -10.80 3.79
N LEU A 220 -8.85 -9.51 4.10
CA LEU A 220 -7.88 -8.84 4.98
C LEU A 220 -7.84 -9.48 6.37
N ARG A 221 -9.01 -9.69 6.99
CA ARG A 221 -9.14 -10.37 8.29
C ARG A 221 -8.48 -11.73 8.29
N ASP A 222 -8.82 -12.56 7.31
CA ASP A 222 -8.36 -13.94 7.28
C ASP A 222 -6.85 -14.00 6.98
N SER A 223 -6.29 -12.96 6.34
CA SER A 223 -4.87 -12.87 5.99
C SER A 223 -3.95 -12.52 7.16
N VAL A 224 -4.50 -12.28 8.36
CA VAL A 224 -3.74 -12.02 9.60
C VAL A 224 -3.57 -13.33 10.36
N ILE A 225 -2.33 -13.63 10.79
CA ILE A 225 -1.98 -14.79 11.64
C ILE A 225 -1.65 -14.32 13.05
#